data_AF-A0A8J5X8H0-F1
#
_entry.id   AF-A0A8J5X8H0-F1
#
_cell.length_a   1.000
_cell.length_b   1.000
_cell.length_c   1.000
_cell.angle_alpha   90.00
_cell.angle_beta   90.00
_cell.angle_gamma   90.00
#
_symmetry.space_group_name_H-M   'P 1'
#
loop_
_entity.id
_entity.type
_entity.pdbx_description
1 polymer ?
#
loop_
_entity_poly.entity_id
_entity_poly.type
_entity_poly.pdbx_seq_one_letter_code
_entity_poly.pdbx_strand_id
1 'polypeptide(L)'
;MAPARSALWAVGLTEFVVGLWLVLWAPMRSRQSGATCELAAAILPRFGTGGRAGGDGPRGPPALVTQPRVARLADGCEHVYLDVGSNIGVQVRKLFEPEHYPHAKVLPLFDAQFGTDRRRTVCAFGWEPNPSHTKRLREVEAAYARRGWRTTFHTETAAGVRAGSIPFFWTGSAIRDLAASALNNAHLSHVSRSEGAVEVHRTLTRTADLAAFLNEHIHARAPPPGGRLGRVVMKVDVEGYELDLLPDLLLRGALCSVDVLYAEMHPTHFRDREPADRARYTALGRFVHETFRAANGTAKRLDTSCALVVVGLDDETYRLDDGYSELKADRWMRKDAARAREQGFPMARPPLPP
;
A
#
# COMPACT_ATOMS: atom_id res chain seq x y z
N MET A 1 -5.91 57.78 -26.47
CA MET A 1 -7.22 58.42 -26.30
C MET A 1 -8.20 57.70 -27.20
N ALA A 2 -9.36 57.28 -26.67
CA ALA A 2 -10.36 56.39 -27.29
C ALA A 2 -10.88 56.91 -28.66
N PRO A 3 -11.42 56.05 -29.55
CA PRO A 3 -12.77 55.44 -29.40
C PRO A 3 -12.73 53.92 -29.76
N ALA A 4 -13.76 53.07 -29.67
CA ALA A 4 -15.15 53.21 -30.09
C ALA A 4 -16.02 52.08 -29.49
N ARG A 5 -17.32 52.34 -29.45
CA ARG A 5 -18.39 51.40 -29.07
C ARG A 5 -19.23 51.04 -30.30
N SER A 6 -19.62 49.76 -30.34
CA SER A 6 -20.89 49.19 -30.84
C SER A 6 -21.14 49.00 -32.36
N ALA A 7 -21.28 47.72 -32.75
CA ALA A 7 -22.35 47.17 -33.61
C ALA A 7 -22.26 45.62 -33.57
N LEU A 8 -23.18 44.90 -32.90
CA LEU A 8 -24.41 44.30 -33.45
C LEU A 8 -24.19 43.43 -34.71
N TRP A 9 -24.22 42.11 -34.52
CA TRP A 9 -24.84 41.15 -35.45
C TRP A 9 -25.39 39.96 -34.65
N ALA A 10 -26.71 39.77 -34.75
CA ALA A 10 -27.43 38.58 -34.30
C ALA A 10 -28.07 37.96 -35.54
N VAL A 11 -27.65 36.73 -35.86
CA VAL A 11 -28.30 35.74 -36.75
C VAL A 11 -27.75 34.41 -36.20
N GLY A 12 -28.49 33.50 -35.56
CA GLY A 12 -29.76 32.91 -35.96
C GLY A 12 -29.45 31.56 -36.62
N LEU A 13 -29.57 30.45 -35.88
CA LEU A 13 -29.89 29.12 -36.42
C LEU A 13 -30.11 28.09 -35.29
N THR A 14 -31.39 27.86 -35.06
CA THR A 14 -32.00 26.70 -34.41
C THR A 14 -31.92 25.45 -35.31
N GLU A 15 -31.98 24.29 -34.64
CA GLU A 15 -32.20 22.93 -35.15
C GLU A 15 -31.01 22.21 -35.79
N PHE A 16 -30.55 21.12 -35.16
CA PHE A 16 -30.40 19.81 -35.81
C PHE A 16 -30.22 18.72 -34.73
N VAL A 17 -31.25 17.88 -34.63
CA VAL A 17 -31.22 16.42 -34.39
C VAL A 17 -30.98 15.89 -32.96
N VAL A 18 -32.14 15.62 -32.34
CA VAL A 18 -32.45 14.47 -31.49
C VAL A 18 -31.94 13.15 -32.10
N GLY A 19 -31.21 12.35 -31.32
CA GLY A 19 -30.94 10.96 -31.70
C GLY A 19 -30.15 10.17 -30.66
N LEU A 20 -30.82 9.16 -30.07
CA LEU A 20 -30.24 7.86 -29.65
C LEU A 20 -29.20 7.92 -28.50
N TRP A 21 -29.43 7.43 -27.28
CA TRP A 21 -29.82 6.06 -26.94
C TRP A 21 -30.41 5.97 -25.52
N LEU A 22 -31.69 5.60 -25.46
CA LEU A 22 -32.32 4.85 -24.39
C LEU A 22 -32.01 3.37 -24.61
N VAL A 23 -30.99 2.80 -23.96
CA VAL A 23 -30.96 1.37 -23.59
C VAL A 23 -30.11 1.26 -22.33
N LEU A 24 -30.71 0.74 -21.26
CA LEU A 24 -30.15 -0.16 -20.23
C LEU A 24 -30.88 0.06 -18.90
N TRP A 25 -32.15 -0.34 -18.84
CA TRP A 25 -32.77 -0.81 -17.61
C TRP A 25 -33.75 -1.94 -17.95
N ALA A 26 -33.28 -3.17 -17.82
CA ALA A 26 -34.13 -4.35 -17.69
C ALA A 26 -33.47 -5.29 -16.67
N PRO A 27 -34.18 -5.71 -15.60
CA PRO A 27 -33.67 -6.62 -14.61
C PRO A 27 -33.91 -8.07 -15.08
N MET A 28 -32.84 -8.83 -15.31
CA MET A 28 -32.97 -10.28 -15.53
C MET A 28 -32.73 -11.05 -14.23
N ARG A 29 -33.82 -11.61 -13.69
CA ARG A 29 -33.80 -12.72 -12.74
C ARG A 29 -33.57 -14.03 -13.49
N SER A 30 -32.73 -14.89 -12.88
CA SER A 30 -32.89 -16.35 -12.80
C SER A 30 -32.93 -17.17 -14.10
N ARG A 31 -31.86 -17.95 -14.36
CA ARG A 31 -31.97 -19.41 -14.45
C ARG A 31 -30.61 -20.11 -14.33
N GLN A 32 -30.67 -21.25 -13.64
CA GLN A 32 -29.62 -22.25 -13.44
C GLN A 32 -29.07 -22.79 -14.77
N SER A 33 -27.79 -23.14 -14.79
CA SER A 33 -27.31 -24.46 -15.20
C SER A 33 -25.78 -24.51 -15.04
N GLY A 34 -25.32 -25.56 -14.35
CA GLY A 34 -23.91 -25.91 -14.33
C GLY A 34 -23.48 -26.48 -15.67
N ALA A 35 -22.22 -26.23 -16.03
CA ALA A 35 -21.50 -27.04 -16.98
C ALA A 35 -20.01 -26.99 -16.61
N THR A 36 -19.54 -28.13 -16.14
CA THR A 36 -18.15 -28.54 -15.99
C THR A 36 -17.40 -28.38 -17.31
N CYS A 37 -16.23 -27.76 -17.27
CA CYS A 37 -15.28 -27.75 -18.40
C CYS A 37 -14.24 -28.86 -18.18
N GLU A 38 -14.63 -30.09 -18.48
CA GLU A 38 -13.72 -31.15 -18.92
C GLU A 38 -13.78 -31.17 -20.45
N LEU A 39 -12.63 -31.06 -21.12
CA LEU A 39 -12.22 -31.86 -22.29
C LEU A 39 -11.09 -31.14 -23.04
N ALA A 40 -9.90 -31.73 -22.99
CA ALA A 40 -9.00 -31.82 -24.15
C ALA A 40 -7.87 -32.83 -23.85
N ALA A 41 -8.19 -34.12 -23.89
CA ALA A 41 -7.22 -35.19 -24.01
C ALA A 41 -7.67 -36.12 -25.14
N ALA A 42 -7.10 -35.96 -26.34
CA ALA A 42 -7.21 -36.95 -27.40
C ALA A 42 -6.28 -36.63 -28.59
N ILE A 43 -4.99 -36.96 -28.50
CA ILE A 43 -4.20 -37.43 -29.67
C ILE A 43 -3.10 -38.38 -29.18
N LEU A 44 -3.28 -39.69 -29.37
CA LEU A 44 -2.17 -40.65 -29.50
C LEU A 44 -2.50 -41.70 -30.57
N PRO A 45 -1.52 -42.12 -31.39
CA PRO A 45 -1.71 -43.13 -32.42
C PRO A 45 -1.64 -44.56 -31.85
N ARG A 46 -2.42 -45.45 -32.48
CA ARG A 46 -2.45 -46.89 -32.26
C ARG A 46 -1.10 -47.53 -32.62
N PHE A 47 -0.56 -48.37 -31.73
CA PHE A 47 0.43 -49.39 -32.08
C PHE A 47 0.14 -50.72 -31.39
N GLY A 48 0.04 -51.77 -32.21
CA GLY A 48 0.65 -53.08 -32.00
C GLY A 48 0.19 -53.94 -30.82
N THR A 49 -0.69 -54.90 -31.10
CA THR A 49 -0.90 -56.10 -30.28
C THR A 49 0.30 -57.05 -30.41
N GLY A 50 0.90 -57.46 -29.29
CA GLY A 50 1.92 -58.53 -29.30
C GLY A 50 2.52 -58.88 -27.95
N GLY A 51 1.93 -59.85 -27.26
CA GLY A 51 2.71 -60.97 -26.69
C GLY A 51 3.26 -60.89 -25.26
N ARG A 52 2.84 -61.90 -24.49
CA ARG A 52 3.48 -62.58 -23.34
C ARG A 52 3.32 -62.01 -21.92
N ALA A 53 2.61 -62.82 -21.14
CA ALA A 53 2.50 -62.82 -19.71
C ALA A 53 3.86 -63.08 -19.03
N GLY A 54 4.15 -62.29 -18.01
CA GLY A 54 5.20 -62.49 -17.01
C GLY A 54 4.83 -61.62 -15.81
N GLY A 55 4.66 -62.23 -14.64
CA GLY A 55 4.04 -61.63 -13.47
C GLY A 55 4.76 -60.39 -12.95
N ASP A 56 3.97 -59.40 -12.55
CA ASP A 56 4.40 -58.29 -11.72
C ASP A 56 3.24 -57.93 -10.78
N GLY A 57 3.49 -57.99 -9.48
CA GLY A 57 2.54 -57.55 -8.45
C GLY A 57 2.20 -56.07 -8.61
N PRO A 58 1.11 -55.59 -7.96
CA PRO A 58 0.65 -54.23 -8.13
C PRO A 58 1.73 -53.24 -7.67
N ARG A 59 2.44 -52.63 -8.62
CA ARG A 59 3.29 -51.47 -8.37
C ARG A 59 2.36 -50.33 -7.99
N GLY A 60 2.39 -49.95 -6.71
CA GLY A 60 1.69 -48.77 -6.22
C GLY A 60 2.04 -47.55 -7.06
N PRO A 61 1.13 -46.55 -7.14
CA PRO A 61 1.39 -45.34 -7.92
C PRO A 61 2.71 -44.72 -7.47
N PRO A 62 3.55 -44.24 -8.42
CA PRO A 62 4.80 -43.60 -8.08
C PRO A 62 4.52 -42.46 -7.09
N ALA A 63 5.24 -42.47 -5.97
CA ALA A 63 5.13 -41.42 -4.96
C ALA A 63 5.32 -40.07 -5.66
N LEU A 64 4.31 -39.21 -5.56
CA LEU A 64 4.36 -37.84 -6.06
C LEU A 64 5.55 -37.16 -5.38
N VAL A 65 6.62 -36.96 -6.15
CA VAL A 65 7.77 -36.16 -5.72
C VAL A 65 7.28 -34.73 -5.62
N THR A 66 6.90 -34.30 -4.41
CA THR A 66 6.57 -32.92 -4.13
C THR A 66 7.83 -32.09 -4.36
N GLN A 67 7.83 -31.23 -5.36
CA GLN A 67 8.95 -30.32 -5.57
C GLN A 67 9.13 -29.43 -4.32
N PRO A 68 10.37 -29.11 -3.93
CA PRO A 68 10.62 -28.22 -2.80
C PRO A 68 9.94 -26.87 -3.06
N ARG A 69 9.08 -26.44 -2.13
CA ARG A 69 8.44 -25.13 -2.22
C ARG A 69 9.53 -24.05 -2.16
N VAL A 70 9.47 -23.08 -3.09
CA VAL A 70 10.33 -21.90 -3.05
C VAL A 70 9.99 -21.11 -1.78
N ALA A 71 10.97 -21.01 -0.87
CA ALA A 71 10.83 -20.30 0.40
C ALA A 71 10.49 -18.82 0.17
N ARG A 72 9.53 -18.31 0.93
CA ARG A 72 9.06 -16.92 0.87
C ARG A 72 9.47 -16.17 2.13
N LEU A 73 9.68 -14.86 2.01
CA LEU A 73 10.15 -14.03 3.14
C LEU A 73 9.18 -14.06 4.33
N ALA A 74 7.87 -14.10 4.08
CA ALA A 74 6.87 -14.18 5.14
C ALA A 74 6.44 -15.62 5.49
N ASP A 75 7.16 -16.65 5.03
CA ASP A 75 6.88 -18.01 5.48
C ASP A 75 7.02 -18.10 7.01
N GLY A 76 6.05 -18.76 7.64
CA GLY A 76 5.96 -18.91 9.08
C GLY A 76 5.44 -17.67 9.83
N CYS A 77 5.00 -16.63 9.12
CA CYS A 77 4.37 -15.45 9.73
C CYS A 77 2.86 -15.66 9.83
N GLU A 78 2.31 -15.65 11.04
CA GLU A 78 0.85 -15.62 11.23
C GLU A 78 0.31 -14.30 10.69
N HIS A 79 0.73 -13.20 11.30
CA HIS A 79 0.39 -11.84 10.90
C HIS A 79 1.56 -11.17 10.17
N VAL A 80 1.22 -10.20 9.33
CA VAL A 80 2.21 -9.38 8.61
C VAL A 80 1.87 -7.90 8.77
N TYR A 81 2.88 -7.11 9.10
CA TYR A 81 2.82 -5.66 9.05
C TYR A 81 3.78 -5.13 7.98
N LEU A 82 3.27 -4.27 7.10
CA LEU A 82 4.03 -3.65 6.02
C LEU A 82 4.12 -2.15 6.29
N ASP A 83 5.33 -1.63 6.43
CA ASP A 83 5.62 -0.22 6.70
C ASP A 83 6.25 0.42 5.46
N VAL A 84 5.41 0.93 4.57
CA VAL A 84 5.85 1.48 3.28
C VAL A 84 6.13 2.97 3.45
N GLY A 85 7.44 3.31 3.52
CA GLY A 85 7.93 4.60 3.99
C GLY A 85 8.21 4.58 5.49
N SER A 86 9.18 3.75 5.89
CA SER A 86 9.48 3.50 7.29
C SER A 86 10.12 4.68 8.01
N ASN A 87 10.75 5.59 7.28
CA ASN A 87 11.50 6.72 7.82
C ASN A 87 12.50 6.21 8.88
N ILE A 88 12.49 6.74 10.10
CA ILE A 88 13.32 6.28 11.22
C ILE A 88 12.81 5.01 11.93
N GLY A 89 11.79 4.34 11.39
CA GLY A 89 11.27 3.05 11.85
C GLY A 89 10.28 3.11 13.01
N VAL A 90 9.79 4.31 13.38
CA VAL A 90 8.92 4.52 14.55
C VAL A 90 7.65 3.69 14.48
N GLN A 91 7.07 3.47 13.31
CA GLN A 91 5.83 2.68 13.18
C GLN A 91 6.04 1.21 13.55
N VAL A 92 7.15 0.61 13.09
CA VAL A 92 7.54 -0.74 13.53
C VAL A 92 7.91 -0.77 15.01
N ARG A 93 8.49 0.31 15.55
CA ARG A 93 8.70 0.39 17.01
C ARG A 93 7.40 0.48 17.79
N LYS A 94 6.41 1.25 17.34
CA LYS A 94 5.05 1.27 17.92
C LYS A 94 4.44 -0.12 17.90
N LEU A 95 4.66 -0.90 16.84
CA LEU A 95 4.23 -2.30 16.76
C LEU A 95 4.89 -3.16 17.86
N PHE A 96 6.21 -3.17 18.03
CA PHE A 96 6.84 -4.12 18.97
C PHE A 96 7.05 -3.60 20.40
N GLU A 97 7.01 -2.29 20.61
CA GLU A 97 7.28 -1.61 21.87
C GLU A 97 6.16 -0.61 22.25
N PRO A 98 4.86 -1.01 22.27
CA PRO A 98 3.73 -0.10 22.54
C PRO A 98 3.90 0.76 23.80
N GLU A 99 4.51 0.19 24.84
CA GLU A 99 4.74 0.84 26.12
C GLU A 99 5.59 2.12 26.03
N HIS A 100 6.39 2.28 24.97
CA HIS A 100 7.18 3.48 24.72
C HIS A 100 6.43 4.57 23.95
N TYR A 101 5.25 4.24 23.43
CA TYR A 101 4.43 5.15 22.62
C TYR A 101 3.00 5.25 23.16
N PRO A 102 2.81 5.55 24.46
CA PRO A 102 1.47 5.68 25.01
C PRO A 102 0.67 6.70 24.18
N HIS A 103 -0.59 6.43 23.90
CA HIS A 103 -1.43 7.32 23.07
C HIS A 103 -1.08 7.42 21.58
N ALA A 104 -0.12 6.63 21.05
CA ALA A 104 0.05 6.55 19.60
C ALA A 104 -1.24 6.07 18.93
N LYS A 105 -1.68 6.77 17.90
CA LYS A 105 -3.02 6.60 17.32
C LYS A 105 -3.17 5.27 16.58
N VAL A 106 -2.06 4.68 16.17
CA VAL A 106 -2.04 3.36 15.52
C VAL A 106 -2.23 2.21 16.51
N LEU A 107 -2.04 2.42 17.81
CA LEU A 107 -2.10 1.33 18.80
C LEU A 107 -3.46 0.62 18.83
N PRO A 108 -4.62 1.31 18.87
CA PRO A 108 -5.91 0.64 18.80
C PRO A 108 -6.09 -0.20 17.54
N LEU A 109 -5.51 0.23 16.40
CA LEU A 109 -5.55 -0.54 15.18
C LEU A 109 -4.70 -1.82 15.30
N PHE A 110 -3.47 -1.71 15.80
CA PHE A 110 -2.61 -2.87 16.02
C PHE A 110 -3.23 -3.86 17.02
N ASP A 111 -3.81 -3.38 18.11
CA ASP A 111 -4.47 -4.23 19.08
C ASP A 111 -5.68 -4.96 18.47
N ALA A 112 -6.47 -4.26 17.65
CA ALA A 112 -7.61 -4.86 16.95
C ALA A 112 -7.22 -5.91 15.90
N GLN A 113 -6.10 -5.72 15.19
CA GLN A 113 -5.70 -6.60 14.08
C GLN A 113 -4.77 -7.75 14.50
N PHE A 114 -3.92 -7.51 15.50
CA PHE A 114 -2.85 -8.43 15.91
C PHE A 114 -2.96 -8.92 17.36
N GLY A 115 -3.79 -8.26 18.17
CA GLY A 115 -3.84 -8.51 19.61
C GLY A 115 -2.58 -8.05 20.34
N THR A 116 -2.47 -8.44 21.60
CA THR A 116 -1.39 -7.97 22.51
C THR A 116 -0.08 -8.76 22.38
N ASP A 117 -0.11 -10.00 21.85
CA ASP A 117 1.08 -10.86 21.68
C ASP A 117 1.78 -10.67 20.32
N ARG A 118 1.67 -9.48 19.75
CA ARG A 118 2.19 -9.15 18.41
C ARG A 118 3.70 -9.33 18.23
N ARG A 119 4.47 -9.37 19.32
CA ARG A 119 5.91 -9.68 19.34
C ARG A 119 6.24 -11.09 18.86
N ARG A 120 5.32 -12.04 19.02
CA ARG A 120 5.49 -13.45 18.65
C ARG A 120 4.81 -13.79 17.33
N THR A 121 3.72 -13.10 17.03
CA THR A 121 2.80 -13.48 15.95
C THR A 121 2.93 -12.63 14.69
N VAL A 122 3.57 -11.46 14.76
CA VAL A 122 3.71 -10.53 13.63
C VAL A 122 5.14 -10.52 13.06
N CYS A 123 5.25 -10.59 11.74
CA CYS A 123 6.45 -10.20 11.00
C CYS A 123 6.28 -8.79 10.42
N ALA A 124 7.30 -7.95 10.54
CA ALA A 124 7.29 -6.60 9.97
C ALA A 124 8.26 -6.48 8.79
N PHE A 125 7.80 -5.90 7.67
CA PHE A 125 8.63 -5.54 6.53
C PHE A 125 8.50 -4.05 6.24
N GLY A 126 9.62 -3.34 6.15
CA GLY A 126 9.65 -1.90 5.92
C GLY A 126 10.50 -1.52 4.70
N TRP A 127 10.15 -0.41 4.04
CA TRP A 127 10.92 0.16 2.93
C TRP A 127 11.29 1.59 3.26
N GLU A 128 12.58 1.89 3.17
CA GLU A 128 13.09 3.24 3.40
C GLU A 128 14.18 3.59 2.39
N PRO A 129 13.91 4.51 1.45
CA PRO A 129 14.88 4.91 0.44
C PRO A 129 16.01 5.82 0.93
N ASN A 130 15.82 6.53 2.05
CA ASN A 130 16.78 7.52 2.54
C ASN A 130 17.99 6.87 3.21
N PRO A 131 19.21 7.04 2.67
CA PRO A 131 20.42 6.46 3.27
C PRO A 131 20.73 6.98 4.68
N SER A 132 20.23 8.17 5.07
CA SER A 132 20.47 8.71 6.42
C SER A 132 19.81 7.85 7.52
N HIS A 133 18.79 7.07 7.16
CA HIS A 133 18.08 6.20 8.09
C HIS A 133 18.66 4.78 8.15
N THR A 134 19.50 4.37 7.19
CA THR A 134 20.03 3.00 7.08
C THR A 134 20.66 2.51 8.38
N LYS A 135 21.59 3.28 8.96
CA LYS A 135 22.30 2.88 10.18
C LYS A 135 21.33 2.56 11.32
N ARG A 136 20.39 3.47 11.57
CA ARG A 136 19.39 3.33 12.63
C ARG A 136 18.45 2.15 12.38
N LEU A 137 17.92 2.00 11.16
CA LEU A 137 17.01 0.90 10.83
C LEU A 137 17.69 -0.47 10.99
N ARG A 138 18.97 -0.58 10.63
CA ARG A 138 19.78 -1.80 10.85
C ARG A 138 20.01 -2.07 12.34
N GLU A 139 20.22 -1.03 13.16
CA GLU A 139 20.33 -1.17 14.61
C GLU A 139 19.02 -1.69 15.23
N VAL A 140 17.86 -1.19 14.78
CA VAL A 140 16.53 -1.68 15.20
C VAL A 140 16.33 -3.13 14.79
N GLU A 141 16.57 -3.46 13.51
CA GLU A 141 16.48 -4.82 12.98
C GLU A 141 17.34 -5.81 13.78
N ALA A 142 18.60 -5.45 14.06
CA ALA A 142 19.50 -6.28 14.85
C ALA A 142 19.03 -6.43 16.31
N ALA A 143 18.49 -5.37 16.92
CA ALA A 143 17.96 -5.43 18.28
C ALA A 143 16.71 -6.32 18.40
N TYR A 144 15.88 -6.35 17.36
CA TYR A 144 14.67 -7.15 17.28
C TYR A 144 14.96 -8.61 16.95
N ALA A 145 15.90 -8.86 16.04
CA ALA A 145 16.39 -10.21 15.75
C ALA A 145 16.93 -10.91 17.00
N ARG A 146 17.68 -10.21 17.86
CA ARG A 146 18.15 -10.75 19.16
C ARG A 146 17.03 -11.13 20.13
N ARG A 147 15.82 -10.60 19.94
CA ARG A 147 14.63 -10.89 20.74
C ARG A 147 13.69 -11.89 20.07
N GLY A 148 14.04 -12.38 18.88
CA GLY A 148 13.17 -13.22 18.05
C GLY A 148 12.01 -12.47 17.41
N TRP A 149 12.00 -11.13 17.43
CA TRP A 149 11.00 -10.32 16.74
C TRP A 149 11.41 -10.21 15.27
N ARG A 150 10.56 -10.70 14.38
CA ARG A 150 10.87 -10.80 12.94
C ARG A 150 10.60 -9.47 12.25
N THR A 151 11.68 -8.73 11.99
CA THR A 151 11.64 -7.45 11.28
C THR A 151 12.65 -7.46 10.14
N THR A 152 12.29 -6.88 9.01
CA THR A 152 13.22 -6.63 7.91
C THR A 152 12.98 -5.26 7.32
N PHE A 153 14.01 -4.42 7.30
CA PHE A 153 14.02 -3.16 6.58
C PHE A 153 14.80 -3.30 5.27
N HIS A 154 14.10 -3.03 4.16
CA HIS A 154 14.69 -2.81 2.85
C HIS A 154 15.23 -1.37 2.80
N THR A 155 16.38 -1.15 3.45
CA THR A 155 17.07 0.15 3.46
C THR A 155 17.60 0.51 2.06
N GLU A 156 17.72 1.81 1.79
CA GLU A 156 18.12 2.36 0.48
C GLU A 156 17.32 1.71 -0.67
N THR A 157 16.04 1.46 -0.40
CA THR A 157 15.11 0.84 -1.32
C THR A 157 13.72 1.45 -1.14
N ALA A 158 13.22 2.11 -2.18
CA ALA A 158 11.84 2.57 -2.23
C ALA A 158 10.90 1.41 -2.60
N ALA A 159 9.69 1.41 -2.05
CA ALA A 159 8.59 0.65 -2.62
C ALA A 159 8.14 1.34 -3.91
N GLY A 160 8.21 0.61 -5.03
CA GLY A 160 7.95 1.12 -6.37
C GLY A 160 6.94 0.28 -7.14
N VAL A 161 6.50 0.81 -8.28
CA VAL A 161 5.63 0.09 -9.24
C VAL A 161 6.40 -0.97 -10.05
N ARG A 162 7.73 -0.92 -10.04
CA ARG A 162 8.62 -1.86 -10.73
C ARG A 162 9.99 -1.94 -10.07
N ALA A 163 10.67 -3.06 -10.23
CA ALA A 163 12.06 -3.21 -9.83
C ALA A 163 12.97 -2.34 -10.71
N GLY A 164 13.96 -1.70 -10.10
CA GLY A 164 14.86 -0.80 -10.82
C GLY A 164 15.55 0.19 -9.91
N SER A 165 15.75 1.41 -10.41
CA SER A 165 16.32 2.50 -9.63
C SER A 165 15.73 3.84 -10.06
N ILE A 166 15.54 4.73 -9.09
CA ILE A 166 14.99 6.07 -9.30
C ILE A 166 15.84 7.12 -8.60
N PRO A 167 15.90 8.36 -9.12
CA PRO A 167 16.46 9.47 -8.37
C PRO A 167 15.67 9.68 -7.08
N PHE A 168 16.38 9.93 -5.98
CA PHE A 168 15.82 10.21 -4.67
C PHE A 168 16.49 11.45 -4.07
N PHE A 169 15.70 12.34 -3.49
CA PHE A 169 16.16 13.62 -2.96
C PHE A 169 15.96 13.67 -1.44
N TRP A 170 16.99 14.08 -0.70
CA TRP A 170 17.01 14.11 0.78
C TRP A 170 17.96 15.21 1.30
N THR A 171 17.99 15.47 2.61
CA THR A 171 18.59 16.70 3.16
C THR A 171 19.75 16.51 4.14
N GLY A 172 20.22 15.28 4.36
CA GLY A 172 21.38 15.05 5.23
C GLY A 172 21.06 15.04 6.73
N SER A 173 19.83 15.39 7.14
CA SER A 173 19.46 15.61 8.54
C SER A 173 18.30 14.71 8.95
N ALA A 174 18.53 13.82 9.90
CA ALA A 174 17.51 12.88 10.39
C ALA A 174 16.22 13.54 10.92
N ILE A 175 16.27 14.82 11.34
CA ILE A 175 15.10 15.58 11.82
C ILE A 175 14.39 16.31 10.66
N ARG A 176 15.11 16.66 9.59
CA ARG A 176 14.58 17.41 8.43
C ARG A 176 14.28 16.53 7.21
N ASP A 177 14.70 15.27 7.26
CA ASP A 177 14.51 14.25 6.22
C ASP A 177 13.08 13.68 6.15
N LEU A 178 12.17 14.17 7.00
CA LEU A 178 10.70 14.00 6.96
C LEU A 178 10.04 14.61 5.69
N ALA A 179 10.80 14.97 4.67
CA ALA A 179 10.32 15.59 3.43
C ALA A 179 11.01 15.01 2.18
N ALA A 180 11.80 13.95 2.35
CA ALA A 180 12.54 13.31 1.28
C ALA A 180 11.57 12.69 0.26
N SER A 181 11.86 12.81 -1.03
CA SER A 181 10.89 12.45 -2.08
C SER A 181 11.55 11.83 -3.30
N ALA A 182 10.84 10.86 -3.89
CA ALA A 182 11.14 10.25 -5.17
C ALA A 182 10.63 11.07 -6.37
N LEU A 183 9.79 12.09 -6.13
CA LEU A 183 9.06 12.78 -7.19
C LEU A 183 9.77 14.04 -7.68
N ASN A 184 10.26 14.90 -6.78
CA ASN A 184 11.05 16.09 -7.11
C ASN A 184 11.71 16.68 -5.85
N ASN A 185 12.54 17.71 -6.04
CA ASN A 185 13.08 18.54 -4.97
C ASN A 185 12.19 19.74 -4.61
N ALA A 186 11.02 19.91 -5.24
CA ALA A 186 10.16 21.09 -5.04
C ALA A 186 9.63 21.13 -3.60
N HIS A 187 9.30 19.97 -3.03
CA HIS A 187 8.93 19.87 -1.62
C HIS A 187 10.09 20.29 -0.69
N LEU A 188 11.32 19.87 -1.01
CA LEU A 188 12.53 20.27 -0.28
C LEU A 188 12.88 21.76 -0.47
N SER A 189 12.45 22.35 -1.59
CA SER A 189 12.65 23.78 -1.87
C SER A 189 11.78 24.66 -0.97
N HIS A 190 10.58 24.19 -0.60
CA HIS A 190 9.73 24.87 0.40
C HIS A 190 10.31 24.74 1.81
N VAL A 191 10.81 23.56 2.19
CA VAL A 191 11.52 23.35 3.47
C VAL A 191 12.77 24.22 3.57
N SER A 192 13.56 24.32 2.49
CA SER A 192 14.74 25.19 2.42
C SER A 192 14.39 26.68 2.50
N ARG A 193 13.18 27.10 2.11
CA ARG A 193 12.73 28.49 2.23
C ARG A 193 12.25 28.83 3.64
N SER A 194 11.67 27.88 4.36
CA SER A 194 11.14 28.09 5.71
C SER A 194 12.16 27.93 6.84
N GLU A 195 13.24 27.15 6.64
CA GLU A 195 14.12 26.71 7.74
C GLU A 195 15.63 26.97 7.52
N GLY A 196 15.97 27.87 6.59
CA GLY A 196 17.34 28.19 6.18
C GLY A 196 17.85 27.28 5.06
N ALA A 197 18.89 27.70 4.33
CA ALA A 197 19.44 26.91 3.22
C ALA A 197 19.80 25.49 3.68
N VAL A 198 19.12 24.48 3.13
CA VAL A 198 19.39 23.07 3.40
C VAL A 198 20.02 22.47 2.16
N GLU A 199 21.15 21.79 2.32
CA GLU A 199 21.77 21.07 1.22
C GLU A 199 20.86 19.91 0.78
N VAL A 200 20.46 19.91 -0.49
CA VAL A 200 19.66 18.82 -1.07
C VAL A 200 20.60 17.84 -1.74
N HIS A 201 20.70 16.65 -1.18
CA HIS A 201 21.41 15.54 -1.78
C HIS A 201 20.50 14.81 -2.77
N ARG A 202 21.10 14.31 -3.86
CA ARG A 202 20.46 13.44 -4.83
C ARG A 202 21.21 12.12 -4.89
N THR A 203 20.52 11.03 -4.64
CA THR A 203 21.07 9.67 -4.78
C THR A 203 20.24 8.85 -5.76
N LEU A 204 20.80 7.77 -6.27
CA LEU A 204 20.07 6.76 -7.04
C LEU A 204 19.66 5.65 -6.08
N THR A 205 18.36 5.53 -5.83
CA THR A 205 17.82 4.55 -4.89
C THR A 205 17.17 3.39 -5.62
N ARG A 206 17.36 2.17 -5.12
CA ARG A 206 16.70 0.97 -5.67
C ARG A 206 15.19 1.07 -5.48
N THR A 207 14.45 0.48 -6.41
CA THR A 207 13.01 0.28 -6.24
C THR A 207 12.72 -1.21 -6.16
N ALA A 208 11.90 -1.60 -5.19
CA ALA A 208 11.28 -2.92 -5.14
C ALA A 208 9.93 -2.86 -5.86
N ASP A 209 9.61 -3.83 -6.72
CA ASP A 209 8.24 -3.99 -7.23
C ASP A 209 7.34 -4.47 -6.07
N LEU A 210 6.58 -3.55 -5.48
CA LEU A 210 5.81 -3.86 -4.28
C LEU A 210 4.65 -4.82 -4.60
N ALA A 211 4.02 -4.71 -5.78
CA ALA A 211 2.98 -5.65 -6.17
C ALA A 211 3.53 -7.07 -6.34
N ALA A 212 4.72 -7.22 -6.95
CA ALA A 212 5.40 -8.51 -7.03
C ALA A 212 5.74 -9.04 -5.63
N PHE A 213 6.27 -8.20 -4.74
CA PHE A 213 6.57 -8.59 -3.36
C PHE A 213 5.33 -9.09 -2.61
N LEU A 214 4.19 -8.37 -2.71
CA LEU A 214 2.95 -8.77 -2.07
C LEU A 214 2.47 -10.14 -2.57
N ASN A 215 2.41 -10.33 -3.88
CA ASN A 215 1.94 -11.57 -4.48
C ASN A 215 2.89 -12.74 -4.19
N GLU A 216 4.21 -12.50 -4.25
CA GLU A 216 5.21 -13.53 -4.07
C GLU A 216 5.40 -13.89 -2.59
N HIS A 217 5.59 -12.89 -1.73
CA HIS A 217 6.04 -13.12 -0.37
C HIS A 217 4.94 -13.06 0.67
N ILE A 218 3.82 -12.37 0.42
CA ILE A 218 2.76 -12.19 1.41
C ILE A 218 1.55 -13.08 1.11
N HIS A 219 1.04 -13.04 -0.12
CA HIS A 219 -0.10 -13.84 -0.56
C HIS A 219 0.22 -15.34 -0.53
N ALA A 220 1.33 -15.71 -1.16
CA ALA A 220 1.74 -17.11 -1.31
C ALA A 220 2.51 -17.67 -0.11
N ARG A 221 2.48 -17.01 1.06
CA ARG A 221 3.23 -17.43 2.26
C ARG A 221 2.65 -18.69 2.90
N ALA A 222 3.50 -19.49 3.53
CA ALA A 222 3.10 -20.59 4.38
C ALA A 222 2.75 -20.09 5.80
N PRO A 223 1.70 -20.63 6.44
CA PRO A 223 1.43 -20.34 7.85
C PRO A 223 2.55 -20.90 8.75
N PRO A 224 2.66 -20.43 10.00
CA PRO A 224 3.52 -21.09 10.99
C PRO A 224 3.10 -22.55 11.21
N PRO A 225 4.03 -23.44 11.60
CA PRO A 225 3.72 -24.83 11.91
C PRO A 225 2.59 -24.95 12.95
N GLY A 226 1.53 -25.70 12.61
CA GLY A 226 0.35 -25.85 13.48
C GLY A 226 -0.53 -24.60 13.62
N GLY A 227 -0.19 -23.51 12.95
CA GLY A 227 -0.96 -22.26 12.94
C GLY A 227 -1.71 -22.03 11.64
N ARG A 228 -2.28 -20.84 11.53
CA ARG A 228 -3.02 -20.37 10.35
C ARG A 228 -2.51 -19.01 9.92
N LEU A 229 -2.87 -18.60 8.70
CA LEU A 229 -2.63 -17.23 8.28
C LEU A 229 -3.57 -16.29 9.05
N GLY A 230 -2.97 -15.22 9.57
CA GLY A 230 -3.64 -14.10 10.19
C GLY A 230 -3.67 -12.88 9.28
N ARG A 231 -3.93 -11.73 9.90
CA ARG A 231 -4.09 -10.43 9.26
C ARG A 231 -2.82 -9.88 8.62
N VAL A 232 -3.00 -9.20 7.50
CA VAL A 232 -1.99 -8.35 6.84
C VAL A 232 -2.43 -6.90 6.93
N VAL A 233 -1.62 -6.07 7.61
CA VAL A 233 -1.85 -4.62 7.73
C VAL A 233 -0.73 -3.88 7.03
N MET A 234 -1.08 -2.85 6.25
CA MET A 234 -0.11 -2.04 5.50
C MET A 234 -0.31 -0.55 5.78
N LYS A 235 0.78 0.12 6.14
CA LYS A 235 0.93 1.58 6.07
C LYS A 235 1.47 1.96 4.70
N VAL A 236 0.95 3.03 4.10
CA VAL A 236 1.57 3.68 2.95
C VAL A 236 1.70 5.18 3.19
N ASP A 237 2.93 5.66 3.22
CA ASP A 237 3.27 7.06 3.45
C ASP A 237 4.66 7.28 2.84
N VAL A 238 4.67 7.66 1.56
CA VAL A 238 5.85 7.72 0.70
C VAL A 238 5.98 9.08 0.02
N GLU A 239 5.56 10.13 0.72
CA GLU A 239 5.85 11.53 0.41
C GLU A 239 5.50 11.93 -1.03
N GLY A 240 4.29 11.53 -1.45
CA GLY A 240 3.69 11.84 -2.75
C GLY A 240 3.66 10.66 -3.71
N TYR A 241 4.53 9.67 -3.56
CA TYR A 241 4.58 8.52 -4.48
C TYR A 241 3.35 7.60 -4.36
N GLU A 242 2.45 7.85 -3.40
CA GLU A 242 1.21 7.08 -3.22
C GLU A 242 0.32 7.13 -4.46
N LEU A 243 0.37 8.25 -5.20
CA LEU A 243 -0.43 8.42 -6.40
C LEU A 243 0.04 7.53 -7.55
N ASP A 244 1.30 7.14 -7.64
CA ASP A 244 1.73 6.14 -8.62
C ASP A 244 1.61 4.72 -8.04
N LEU A 245 1.92 4.55 -6.76
CA LEU A 245 1.96 3.24 -6.09
C LEU A 245 0.58 2.61 -5.87
N LEU A 246 -0.36 3.32 -5.22
CA LEU A 246 -1.65 2.74 -4.83
C LEU A 246 -2.50 2.31 -6.03
N PRO A 247 -2.59 3.08 -7.14
CA PRO A 247 -3.26 2.61 -8.35
C PRO A 247 -2.61 1.37 -8.95
N ASP A 248 -1.27 1.27 -8.97
CA ASP A 248 -0.57 0.09 -9.48
C ASP A 248 -0.92 -1.15 -8.65
N LEU A 249 -0.86 -1.05 -7.31
CA LEU A 249 -1.21 -2.14 -6.40
C LEU A 249 -2.67 -2.58 -6.59
N LEU A 250 -3.58 -1.63 -6.81
CA LEU A 250 -4.99 -1.89 -7.05
C LEU A 250 -5.19 -2.60 -8.40
N LEU A 251 -4.65 -2.04 -9.49
CA LEU A 251 -4.82 -2.56 -10.85
C LEU A 251 -4.18 -3.94 -11.05
N ARG A 252 -3.10 -4.23 -10.33
CA ARG A 252 -2.43 -5.55 -10.33
C ARG A 252 -3.02 -6.53 -9.32
N GLY A 253 -4.12 -6.16 -8.64
CA GLY A 253 -4.80 -7.00 -7.65
C GLY A 253 -3.98 -7.29 -6.39
N ALA A 254 -2.82 -6.65 -6.21
CA ALA A 254 -1.90 -6.95 -5.11
C ALA A 254 -2.48 -6.56 -3.74
N LEU A 255 -3.34 -5.53 -3.69
CA LEU A 255 -4.05 -5.13 -2.46
C LEU A 255 -5.00 -6.21 -1.92
N CYS A 256 -5.36 -7.23 -2.70
CA CYS A 256 -6.14 -8.37 -2.18
C CYS A 256 -5.36 -9.23 -1.19
N SER A 257 -4.04 -9.03 -1.09
CA SER A 257 -3.18 -9.65 -0.07
C SER A 257 -3.17 -8.89 1.26
N VAL A 258 -3.86 -7.75 1.34
CA VAL A 258 -3.88 -6.84 2.48
C VAL A 258 -5.29 -6.78 3.06
N ASP A 259 -5.43 -7.04 4.36
CA ASP A 259 -6.71 -6.93 5.07
C ASP A 259 -7.01 -5.49 5.44
N VAL A 260 -6.00 -4.75 5.92
CA VAL A 260 -6.16 -3.35 6.32
C VAL A 260 -5.05 -2.50 5.72
N LEU A 261 -5.45 -1.48 4.96
CA LEU A 261 -4.57 -0.43 4.46
C LEU A 261 -4.87 0.86 5.19
N TYR A 262 -3.85 1.52 5.73
CA TYR A 262 -3.96 2.93 6.08
C TYR A 262 -2.87 3.70 5.35
N ALA A 263 -3.26 4.82 4.74
CA ALA A 263 -2.38 5.58 3.87
C ALA A 263 -2.50 7.07 4.16
N GLU A 264 -1.36 7.77 4.22
CA GLU A 264 -1.33 9.22 4.17
C GLU A 264 -1.23 9.66 2.71
N MET A 265 -2.24 10.39 2.24
CA MET A 265 -2.20 10.94 0.88
C MET A 265 -1.57 12.32 0.91
N HIS A 266 -0.60 12.52 0.02
CA HIS A 266 0.22 13.73 -0.11
C HIS A 266 -0.10 14.56 -1.39
N PRO A 267 -1.35 15.02 -1.61
CA PRO A 267 -1.74 15.64 -2.88
C PRO A 267 -1.08 17.01 -3.13
N THR A 268 -0.56 17.65 -2.09
CA THR A 268 0.09 18.96 -2.18
C THR A 268 1.44 18.92 -2.88
N HIS A 269 2.09 17.75 -2.95
CA HIS A 269 3.41 17.56 -3.59
C HIS A 269 3.39 17.81 -5.11
N PHE A 270 2.19 17.98 -5.68
CA PHE A 270 1.96 18.18 -7.11
C PHE A 270 1.50 19.59 -7.46
N ARG A 271 1.37 20.51 -6.49
CA ARG A 271 0.86 21.87 -6.72
C ARG A 271 1.72 22.68 -7.67
N ASP A 272 3.04 22.48 -7.61
CA ASP A 272 4.04 23.22 -8.39
C ASP A 272 4.45 22.49 -9.68
N ARG A 273 3.73 21.43 -10.07
CA ARG A 273 3.96 20.75 -11.34
C ARG A 273 3.23 21.42 -12.50
N GLU A 274 3.69 21.10 -13.70
CA GLU A 274 3.03 21.49 -14.95
C GLU A 274 1.52 21.18 -14.90
N PRO A 275 0.67 22.04 -15.50
CA PRO A 275 -0.79 21.88 -15.40
C PRO A 275 -1.30 20.48 -15.79
N ALA A 276 -0.67 19.84 -16.78
CA ALA A 276 -1.02 18.49 -17.23
C ALA A 276 -0.73 17.42 -16.16
N ASP A 277 0.45 17.47 -15.53
CA ASP A 277 0.81 16.58 -14.43
C ASP A 277 -0.13 16.79 -13.24
N ARG A 278 -0.41 18.03 -12.88
CA ARG A 278 -1.33 18.36 -11.79
C ARG A 278 -2.73 17.82 -12.05
N ALA A 279 -3.24 17.95 -13.28
CA ALA A 279 -4.54 17.41 -13.66
C ALA A 279 -4.56 15.86 -13.57
N ARG A 280 -3.52 15.20 -14.08
CA ARG A 280 -3.35 13.74 -13.97
C ARG A 280 -3.35 13.27 -12.51
N TYR A 281 -2.51 13.85 -11.67
CA TYR A 281 -2.39 13.45 -10.26
C TYR A 281 -3.66 13.79 -9.45
N THR A 282 -4.36 14.88 -9.78
CA THR A 282 -5.67 15.18 -9.20
C THR A 282 -6.71 14.11 -9.55
N ALA A 283 -6.76 13.69 -10.82
CA ALA A 283 -7.66 12.64 -11.27
C ALA A 283 -7.33 11.29 -10.61
N LEU A 284 -6.05 10.98 -10.47
CA LEU A 284 -5.58 9.73 -9.86
C LEU A 284 -5.86 9.68 -8.36
N GLY A 285 -5.61 10.78 -7.64
CA GLY A 285 -5.96 10.91 -6.24
C GLY A 285 -7.46 10.77 -6.00
N ARG A 286 -8.28 11.38 -6.87
CA ARG A 286 -9.74 11.19 -6.84
C ARG A 286 -10.13 9.74 -7.08
N PHE A 287 -9.56 9.09 -8.09
CA PHE A 287 -9.82 7.69 -8.40
C PHE A 287 -9.50 6.77 -7.21
N VAL A 288 -8.33 6.92 -6.57
CA VAL A 288 -7.96 6.16 -5.38
C VAL A 288 -8.93 6.43 -4.24
N HIS A 289 -9.21 7.70 -3.95
CA HIS A 289 -10.12 8.09 -2.87
C HIS A 289 -11.53 7.53 -3.07
N GLU A 290 -12.11 7.69 -4.26
CA GLU A 290 -13.45 7.17 -4.59
C GLU A 290 -13.49 5.65 -4.53
N THR A 291 -12.44 4.97 -5.01
CA THR A 291 -12.34 3.52 -4.96
C THR A 291 -12.28 3.02 -3.52
N PHE A 292 -11.47 3.64 -2.66
CA PHE A 292 -11.37 3.29 -1.25
C PHE A 292 -12.64 3.64 -0.48
N ARG A 293 -13.28 4.76 -0.80
CA ARG A 293 -14.59 5.13 -0.24
C ARG A 293 -15.66 4.10 -0.62
N ALA A 294 -15.66 3.61 -1.87
CA ALA A 294 -16.56 2.56 -2.32
C ALA A 294 -16.28 1.23 -1.60
N ALA A 295 -15.01 0.85 -1.46
CA ALA A 295 -14.59 -0.34 -0.73
C ALA A 295 -15.09 -0.34 0.73
N ASN A 296 -15.06 0.81 1.39
CA ASN A 296 -15.53 0.97 2.77
C ASN A 296 -17.05 1.17 2.90
N GLY A 297 -17.67 1.84 1.93
CA GLY A 297 -19.05 2.34 2.03
C GLY A 297 -20.11 1.40 1.48
N THR A 298 -19.74 0.34 0.75
CA THR A 298 -20.70 -0.60 0.19
C THR A 298 -20.39 -2.03 0.54
N ALA A 299 -21.43 -2.78 0.90
CA ALA A 299 -21.49 -4.25 0.91
C ALA A 299 -21.12 -4.91 -0.45
N LYS A 300 -20.61 -4.15 -1.42
CA LYS A 300 -19.94 -4.61 -2.63
C LYS A 300 -18.44 -4.43 -2.43
N ARG A 301 -17.80 -5.47 -1.92
CA ARG A 301 -16.35 -5.64 -2.04
C ARG A 301 -15.95 -5.44 -3.51
N LEU A 302 -14.83 -4.75 -3.76
CA LEU A 302 -14.28 -4.49 -5.11
C LEU A 302 -14.16 -5.77 -5.96
N ASP A 303 -13.98 -6.89 -5.28
CA ASP A 303 -14.33 -8.24 -5.68
C ASP A 303 -14.77 -8.95 -4.39
N THR A 304 -15.82 -9.79 -4.43
CA THR A 304 -16.26 -10.60 -3.29
C THR A 304 -15.13 -11.41 -2.63
N SER A 305 -14.03 -11.65 -3.36
CA SER A 305 -12.82 -12.35 -2.91
C SER A 305 -11.86 -11.50 -2.06
N CYS A 306 -11.88 -10.17 -2.16
CA CYS A 306 -10.91 -9.30 -1.48
C CYS A 306 -11.51 -8.64 -0.23
N ALA A 307 -10.87 -8.82 0.93
CA ALA A 307 -11.34 -8.35 2.24
C ALA A 307 -10.74 -7.00 2.69
N LEU A 308 -10.13 -6.25 1.76
CA LEU A 308 -9.45 -5.00 2.04
C LEU A 308 -10.37 -3.96 2.71
N VAL A 309 -9.93 -3.45 3.85
CA VAL A 309 -10.49 -2.28 4.54
C VAL A 309 -9.48 -1.14 4.47
N VAL A 310 -9.93 0.05 4.10
CA VAL A 310 -9.07 1.23 4.09
C VAL A 310 -9.38 2.12 5.28
N VAL A 311 -8.38 2.49 6.07
CA VAL A 311 -8.55 3.35 7.24
C VAL A 311 -7.83 4.68 6.98
N GLY A 312 -8.55 5.79 7.17
CA GLY A 312 -7.94 7.12 7.22
C GLY A 312 -7.23 7.29 8.55
N LEU A 313 -5.94 6.96 8.60
CA LEU A 313 -5.10 7.12 9.77
C LEU A 313 -3.75 7.70 9.35
N ASP A 314 -3.48 8.88 9.86
CA ASP A 314 -2.17 9.54 9.83
C ASP A 314 -1.67 9.59 11.29
N ASP A 315 -0.64 8.81 11.62
CA ASP A 315 -0.10 8.70 12.98
C ASP A 315 1.33 9.24 13.08
N GLU A 316 1.44 10.55 12.94
CA GLU A 316 2.66 11.36 13.13
C GLU A 316 3.05 11.56 14.60
N THR A 317 2.33 10.93 15.54
CA THR A 317 2.76 10.94 16.95
C THR A 317 4.15 10.29 17.04
N TYR A 318 5.03 10.86 17.85
CA TYR A 318 6.40 10.36 18.05
C TYR A 318 7.27 10.31 16.78
N ARG A 319 6.97 11.10 15.74
CA ARG A 319 7.73 11.10 14.48
C ARG A 319 9.25 11.31 14.62
N LEU A 320 9.72 11.89 15.74
CA LEU A 320 11.14 12.10 16.04
C LEU A 320 11.71 11.07 17.02
N ASP A 321 10.94 10.05 17.38
CA ASP A 321 11.32 9.04 18.37
C ASP A 321 11.71 9.63 19.74
N ASP A 322 11.06 10.72 20.13
CA ASP A 322 11.49 11.65 21.18
C ASP A 322 10.70 11.48 22.50
N GLY A 323 10.05 10.34 22.68
CA GLY A 323 9.22 10.02 23.84
C GLY A 323 7.97 10.90 23.98
N TYR A 324 7.16 10.64 25.01
CA TYR A 324 5.90 11.36 25.21
C TYR A 324 6.14 12.73 25.85
N SER A 325 5.44 13.76 25.36
CA SER A 325 5.18 14.96 26.16
C SER A 325 3.80 15.55 25.84
N GLU A 326 3.09 16.02 26.87
CA GLU A 326 1.73 16.58 26.74
C GLU A 326 1.67 17.74 25.74
N LEU A 327 2.67 18.63 25.77
CA LEU A 327 2.77 19.77 24.84
C LEU A 327 2.92 19.33 23.38
N LYS A 328 3.54 18.16 23.11
CA LYS A 328 3.65 17.61 21.76
C LYS A 328 2.34 16.94 21.34
N ALA A 329 1.67 16.25 22.26
CA ALA A 329 0.37 15.62 22.01
C ALA A 329 -0.68 16.63 21.54
N ASP A 330 -0.79 17.79 22.20
CA ASP A 330 -1.69 18.87 21.78
C ASP A 330 -1.38 19.40 20.38
N ARG A 331 -0.09 19.51 20.04
CA ARG A 331 0.36 19.96 18.72
C ARG A 331 -0.01 18.96 17.63
N TRP A 332 0.19 17.66 17.88
CA TRP A 332 -0.19 16.59 16.95
C TRP A 332 -1.71 16.59 16.70
N MET A 333 -2.51 16.66 17.76
CA MET A 333 -3.97 16.66 17.65
C MET A 333 -4.51 17.84 16.83
N ARG A 334 -3.91 19.03 16.93
CA ARG A 334 -4.29 20.20 16.12
C ARG A 334 -3.92 20.04 14.64
N LYS A 335 -2.72 19.52 14.35
CA LYS A 335 -2.26 19.30 12.96
C LYS A 335 -3.16 18.30 12.24
N ASP A 336 -3.53 17.22 12.91
CA ASP A 336 -4.32 16.15 12.29
C ASP A 336 -5.78 16.56 12.08
N ALA A 337 -6.34 17.34 13.02
CA ALA A 337 -7.66 17.93 12.84
C ALA A 337 -7.73 18.88 11.63
N ALA A 338 -6.63 19.58 11.31
CA ALA A 338 -6.53 20.39 10.10
C ALA A 338 -6.45 19.51 8.84
N ARG A 339 -5.59 18.48 8.85
CA ARG A 339 -5.42 17.56 7.72
C ARG A 339 -6.67 16.76 7.37
N ALA A 340 -7.38 16.23 8.37
CA ALA A 340 -8.61 15.46 8.13
C ALA A 340 -9.69 16.32 7.45
N ARG A 341 -9.76 17.63 7.77
CA ARG A 341 -10.64 18.58 7.08
C ARG A 341 -10.23 18.79 5.63
N GLU A 342 -8.93 18.84 5.34
CA GLU A 342 -8.41 18.99 3.98
C GLU A 342 -8.63 17.73 3.12
N GLN A 343 -8.52 16.53 3.70
CA GLN A 343 -8.60 15.25 2.98
C GLN A 343 -10.03 14.70 2.82
N GLY A 344 -11.05 15.32 3.44
CA GLY A 344 -12.45 14.90 3.30
C GLY A 344 -12.80 13.55 3.93
N PHE A 345 -11.94 12.99 4.79
CA PHE A 345 -12.24 11.77 5.53
C PHE A 345 -13.07 12.08 6.78
N PRO A 346 -14.13 11.31 7.09
CA PRO A 346 -14.77 11.40 8.39
C PRO A 346 -13.75 11.00 9.46
N MET A 347 -13.42 11.92 10.36
CA MET A 347 -12.57 11.63 11.53
C MET A 347 -13.12 10.42 12.28
N ALA A 348 -12.30 9.38 12.46
CA ALA A 348 -12.57 8.41 13.50
C ALA A 348 -12.62 9.17 14.82
N ARG A 349 -13.77 9.14 15.52
CA ARG A 349 -13.85 9.74 16.86
C ARG A 349 -12.82 9.03 17.71
N PRO A 350 -11.91 9.74 18.40
CA PRO A 350 -11.03 9.08 19.35
C PRO A 350 -11.91 8.32 20.35
N PRO A 351 -11.53 7.08 20.75
CA PRO A 351 -12.19 6.45 21.87
C PRO A 351 -12.08 7.41 23.06
N LEU A 352 -13.22 7.70 23.68
CA LEU A 352 -13.24 8.43 24.93
C LEU A 352 -12.35 7.67 25.92
N PRO A 353 -11.52 8.36 26.71
CA PRO A 353 -10.79 7.71 27.79
C PRO A 353 -11.80 7.05 28.75
N PRO A 354 -11.41 5.95 29.42
CA PRO A 354 -12.26 5.25 30.38
C PRO A 354 -12.72 6.16 31.53
#